data_AF-A0A2R6KWU7-F1
#
_entry.id   AF-A0A2R6KWU7-F1
#
_cell.length_a   1.000
_cell.length_b   1.000
_cell.length_c   1.000
_cell.angle_alpha   90.00
_cell.angle_beta   90.00
_cell.angle_gamma   90.00
#
_symmetry.space_group_name_H-M   'P 1'
#
loop_
_entity.id
_entity.type
_entity.pdbx_description
1 polymer ?
#
loop_
_entity_poly.entity_id
_entity_poly.type
_entity_poly.pdbx_seq_one_letter_code
_entity_poly.pdbx_strand_id
1 'polypeptide(L)'
;MQPGTDRRPAGPLDTEGGAFDAWRALQVATDEDRAALLADVVGHPTMASVEELDYLNASMSEHAVRRHLDRLEAAGVVSTHELEPGERLRAFPYQFYAVTTAARELFDHNDLFPVDAWQRQYRAVEKPPRIQEVETMSRPPGGRET
;
A
#
# COMPACT_ATOMS: atom_id res chain seq x y z
N MET A 1 -3.67 51.24 -20.15
CA MET A 1 -3.95 49.82 -20.38
C MET A 1 -2.62 49.08 -20.51
N GLN A 2 -2.12 48.52 -19.41
CA GLN A 2 -1.04 47.51 -19.37
C GLN A 2 -1.55 46.40 -18.42
N PRO A 3 -0.97 45.18 -18.43
CA PRO A 3 -0.63 44.32 -19.56
C PRO A 3 -1.23 42.91 -19.36
N GLY A 4 -1.18 42.07 -20.41
CA GLY A 4 -1.63 40.69 -20.38
C GLY A 4 -0.80 39.82 -19.42
N THR A 5 -1.50 39.10 -18.55
CA THR A 5 -0.92 38.12 -17.64
C THR A 5 -0.52 36.86 -18.40
N ASP A 6 0.80 36.66 -18.50
CA ASP A 6 1.47 35.40 -18.81
C ASP A 6 1.11 34.37 -17.73
N ARG A 7 0.26 33.39 -18.05
CA ARG A 7 -0.05 32.27 -17.15
C ARG A 7 0.92 31.13 -17.45
N ARG A 8 2.08 31.15 -16.80
CA ARG A 8 2.93 29.96 -16.68
C ARG A 8 2.16 28.85 -15.94
N PRO A 9 2.22 27.58 -16.38
CA PRO A 9 1.72 26.47 -15.57
C PRO A 9 2.57 26.33 -14.31
N ALA A 10 1.90 26.05 -13.19
CA ALA A 10 2.50 25.87 -11.88
C ALA A 10 3.49 24.67 -11.89
N GLY A 11 4.76 24.96 -11.61
CA GLY A 11 5.75 23.98 -11.15
C GLY A 11 5.52 23.61 -9.67
N PRO A 12 6.22 22.57 -9.17
CA PRO A 12 5.63 21.51 -8.36
C PRO A 12 5.32 21.92 -6.91
N LEU A 13 4.43 21.13 -6.30
CA LEU A 13 4.02 21.21 -4.89
C LEU A 13 5.19 20.81 -3.98
N ASP A 14 6.12 21.73 -3.79
CA ASP A 14 7.15 21.61 -2.76
C ASP A 14 6.61 22.28 -1.49
N THR A 15 6.23 21.50 -0.48
CA THR A 15 5.97 22.03 0.86
C THR A 15 6.77 21.21 1.89
N GLU A 16 7.89 21.76 2.36
CA GLU A 16 8.74 21.15 3.38
C GLU A 16 8.09 21.24 4.77
N GLY A 17 8.00 20.09 5.45
CA GLY A 17 7.57 19.97 6.85
C GLY A 17 6.48 18.92 7.07
N GLY A 18 6.81 17.63 6.95
CA GLY A 18 5.88 16.53 7.24
C GLY A 18 4.72 16.35 6.25
N ALA A 19 4.70 17.13 5.17
CA ALA A 19 3.75 16.96 4.08
C ALA A 19 4.14 15.74 3.23
N PHE A 20 3.15 14.95 2.86
CA PHE A 20 3.30 13.81 1.97
C PHE A 20 3.88 14.26 0.61
N ASP A 21 5.06 13.72 0.25
CA ASP A 21 5.74 13.99 -1.01
C ASP A 21 5.08 13.15 -2.13
N ALA A 22 4.08 13.73 -2.79
CA ALA A 22 3.30 13.06 -3.82
C ALA A 22 4.15 12.59 -5.02
N TRP A 23 5.16 13.37 -5.42
CA TRP A 23 6.00 12.99 -6.55
C TRP A 23 6.87 11.78 -6.22
N ARG A 24 7.51 11.80 -5.05
CA ARG A 24 8.28 10.65 -4.56
C ARG A 24 7.39 9.43 -4.34
N ALA A 25 6.20 9.62 -3.78
CA ALA A 25 5.23 8.55 -3.58
C ALA A 25 4.86 7.87 -4.91
N LEU A 26 4.56 8.64 -5.96
CA LEU A 26 4.32 8.09 -7.31
C LEU A 26 5.55 7.35 -7.84
N GLN A 27 6.74 7.97 -7.80
CA GLN A 27 7.96 7.35 -8.29
C GLN A 27 8.25 6.00 -7.62
N VAL A 28 8.03 5.91 -6.30
CA VAL A 28 8.22 4.68 -5.55
C VAL A 28 7.10 3.69 -5.88
N ALA A 29 5.85 4.12 -5.97
CA ALA A 29 4.69 3.24 -6.20
C ALA A 29 4.66 2.60 -7.60
N THR A 30 5.22 3.24 -8.63
CA THR A 30 5.14 2.76 -10.02
C THR A 30 6.30 1.87 -10.47
N ASP A 31 7.23 1.58 -9.58
CA ASP A 31 8.27 0.56 -9.81
C ASP A 31 7.64 -0.83 -9.85
N GLU A 32 8.07 -1.67 -10.78
CA GLU A 32 7.40 -2.93 -11.14
C GLU A 32 7.08 -3.82 -9.93
N ASP A 33 8.08 -4.14 -9.11
CA ASP A 33 7.92 -4.99 -7.93
C ASP A 33 7.02 -4.34 -6.86
N ARG A 34 7.17 -3.02 -6.66
CA ARG A 34 6.36 -2.29 -5.68
C ARG A 34 4.92 -2.09 -6.13
N ALA A 35 4.70 -1.93 -7.43
CA ALA A 35 3.39 -1.85 -8.02
C ALA A 35 2.64 -3.19 -7.88
N ALA A 36 3.34 -4.31 -8.07
CA ALA A 36 2.77 -5.64 -7.82
C ALA A 36 2.33 -5.80 -6.35
N LEU A 37 3.20 -5.44 -5.39
CA LEU A 37 2.84 -5.46 -3.97
C LEU A 37 1.68 -4.52 -3.64
N LEU A 38 1.67 -3.30 -4.18
CA LEU A 38 0.60 -2.33 -3.93
C LEU A 38 -0.74 -2.79 -4.49
N ALA A 39 -0.74 -3.44 -5.65
CA ALA A 39 -1.94 -4.05 -6.22
C ALA A 39 -2.57 -5.05 -5.24
N ASP A 40 -1.76 -5.89 -4.60
CA ASP A 40 -2.24 -6.86 -3.60
C ASP A 40 -2.68 -6.18 -2.30
N VAL A 41 -1.91 -5.20 -1.79
CA VAL A 41 -2.30 -4.42 -0.60
C VAL A 41 -3.63 -3.69 -0.82
N VAL A 42 -3.84 -3.10 -2.00
CA VAL A 42 -5.09 -2.42 -2.38
C VAL A 42 -6.24 -3.42 -2.59
N GLY A 43 -5.94 -4.57 -3.18
CA GLY A 43 -6.90 -5.65 -3.41
C GLY A 43 -7.33 -6.38 -2.13
N HIS A 44 -6.50 -6.32 -1.08
CA HIS A 44 -6.76 -6.99 0.18
C HIS A 44 -8.04 -6.42 0.86
N PRO A 45 -8.95 -7.26 1.39
CA PRO A 45 -10.21 -6.79 2.00
C PRO A 45 -10.03 -5.93 3.25
N THR A 46 -8.91 -6.12 3.96
CA THR A 46 -8.54 -5.37 5.17
C THR A 46 -7.11 -4.82 5.05
N MET A 47 -6.11 -5.47 5.63
CA MET A 47 -4.68 -5.10 5.56
C MET A 47 -3.85 -6.34 5.25
N ALA A 48 -2.85 -6.28 4.39
CA ALA A 48 -2.06 -7.45 3.99
C ALA A 48 -0.89 -7.71 4.94
N SER A 49 -0.50 -8.97 5.15
CA SER A 49 0.73 -9.36 5.86
C SER A 49 1.85 -9.69 4.87
N VAL A 50 3.10 -9.72 5.35
CA VAL A 50 4.25 -10.14 4.53
C VAL A 50 4.09 -11.56 4.00
N GLU A 51 3.53 -12.48 4.80
CA GLU A 51 3.32 -13.88 4.39
C GLU A 51 2.30 -13.98 3.25
N GLU A 52 1.22 -13.20 3.30
CA GLU A 52 0.24 -13.11 2.21
C GLU A 52 0.87 -12.52 0.94
N LEU A 53 1.65 -11.44 1.08
CA LEU A 53 2.29 -10.76 -0.05
C LEU A 53 3.38 -11.61 -0.72
N ASP A 54 4.18 -12.34 0.07
CA ASP A 54 5.17 -13.29 -0.44
C ASP A 54 4.51 -14.40 -1.26
N TYR A 55 3.38 -14.93 -0.78
CA TYR A 55 2.62 -15.93 -1.52
C TYR A 55 2.07 -15.42 -2.86
N LEU A 56 1.51 -14.20 -2.87
CA LEU A 56 0.91 -13.61 -4.07
C LEU A 56 1.94 -13.18 -5.11
N ASN A 57 3.19 -12.94 -4.68
CA ASN A 57 4.26 -12.43 -5.51
C ASN A 57 5.42 -13.43 -5.62
N ALA A 58 5.19 -14.54 -6.31
CA ALA A 58 6.18 -15.62 -6.46
C ALA A 58 7.52 -15.20 -7.11
N SER A 59 7.59 -14.03 -7.75
CA SER A 59 8.84 -13.45 -8.28
C SER A 59 9.74 -12.84 -7.19
N MET A 60 9.20 -12.59 -6.00
CA MET A 60 9.89 -11.97 -4.87
C MET A 60 10.11 -12.98 -3.75
N SER A 61 11.16 -12.76 -2.97
CA SER A 61 11.35 -13.47 -1.70
C SER A 61 10.78 -12.64 -0.56
N GLU A 62 10.45 -13.29 0.56
CA GLU A 62 9.97 -12.65 1.78
C GLU A 62 10.86 -11.48 2.25
N HIS A 63 12.19 -11.60 2.07
CA HIS A 63 13.13 -10.51 2.36
C HIS A 63 13.00 -9.34 1.39
N ALA A 64 12.80 -9.62 0.10
CA ALA A 64 12.55 -8.59 -0.90
C ALA A 64 11.22 -7.86 -0.62
N VAL A 65 10.16 -8.61 -0.30
CA VAL A 65 8.85 -8.05 0.08
C VAL A 65 9.01 -7.03 1.22
N ARG A 66 9.68 -7.40 2.32
CA ARG A 66 9.95 -6.47 3.43
C ARG A 66 10.69 -5.22 2.98
N ARG A 67 11.77 -5.38 2.23
CA ARG A 67 12.57 -4.25 1.72
C ARG A 67 11.75 -3.30 0.86
N HIS A 68 10.83 -3.82 0.06
CA HIS A 68 9.93 -3.02 -0.76
C HIS A 68 8.89 -2.29 0.07
N LEU A 69 8.32 -2.95 1.09
CA LEU A 69 7.40 -2.33 2.05
C LEU A 69 8.08 -1.20 2.84
N ASP A 70 9.31 -1.41 3.32
CA ASP A 70 10.08 -0.37 4.04
C ASP A 70 10.25 0.90 3.16
N ARG A 71 10.46 0.71 1.86
CA ARG A 71 10.59 1.83 0.91
C ARG A 71 9.26 2.55 0.66
N LEU A 72 8.16 1.79 0.60
CA LEU A 72 6.82 2.35 0.45
C LEU A 72 6.42 3.12 1.71
N GLU A 73 6.72 2.59 2.89
CA GLU A 73 6.46 3.24 4.18
C GLU A 73 7.30 4.51 4.33
N ALA A 74 8.58 4.47 3.97
CA ALA A 74 9.45 5.64 3.98
C ALA A 74 9.01 6.75 3.00
N ALA A 75 8.20 6.41 1.99
CA ALA A 75 7.58 7.36 1.06
C ALA A 75 6.15 7.77 1.49
N GLY A 76 5.65 7.27 2.63
CA GLY A 76 4.29 7.52 3.11
C GLY A 76 3.19 6.84 2.29
N VAL A 77 3.54 5.86 1.46
CA VAL A 77 2.59 5.15 0.58
C VAL A 77 1.80 4.10 1.34
N VAL A 78 2.48 3.35 2.21
CA VAL A 78 1.85 2.36 3.09
C VAL A 78 2.11 2.71 4.55
N SER A 79 1.22 2.26 5.44
CA SER A 79 1.40 2.30 6.88
C SER A 79 1.49 0.89 7.46
N THR A 80 2.38 0.71 8.43
CA THR A 80 2.47 -0.52 9.21
C THR A 80 1.55 -0.48 10.42
N HIS A 81 0.82 -1.57 10.63
CA HIS A 81 -0.07 -1.79 11.78
C HIS A 81 0.35 -3.08 12.48
N GLU A 82 0.61 -3.00 13.79
CA GLU A 82 1.02 -4.16 14.57
C GLU A 82 -0.04 -4.61 15.56
N LEU A 83 -0.08 -5.92 15.83
CA LEU A 83 -0.80 -6.46 16.98
C LEU A 83 -0.03 -6.16 18.27
N GLU A 84 -0.77 -5.80 19.31
CA GLU A 84 -0.21 -5.62 20.64
C GLU A 84 0.45 -6.91 21.14
N PRO A 85 1.54 -6.87 21.92
CA PRO A 85 2.27 -8.07 22.34
C PRO A 85 1.40 -9.18 22.95
N GLY A 86 0.30 -8.84 23.63
CA GLY A 86 -0.65 -9.79 24.22
C GLY A 86 -1.63 -10.44 23.23
N GLU A 87 -1.79 -9.87 22.03
CA GLU A 87 -2.71 -10.33 20.97
C GLU A 87 -1.98 -11.16 19.90
N ARG A 88 -0.63 -11.19 19.95
CA ARG A 88 0.20 -11.92 18.99
C ARG A 88 0.01 -13.42 19.13
N LEU A 89 -0.35 -14.08 18.03
CA LEU A 89 -0.43 -15.54 17.95
C LEU A 89 0.90 -16.12 17.46
N ARG A 90 1.37 -17.19 18.10
CA ARG A 90 2.61 -17.86 17.70
C ARG A 90 2.47 -18.41 16.28
N ALA A 91 3.53 -18.26 15.48
CA ALA A 91 3.57 -18.70 14.09
C ALA A 91 2.56 -18.00 13.18
N PHE A 92 2.08 -16.81 13.56
CA PHE A 92 1.28 -15.96 12.70
C PHE A 92 1.90 -14.57 12.57
N PRO A 93 1.61 -13.85 11.47
CA PRO A 93 2.07 -12.49 11.31
C PRO A 93 1.47 -11.58 12.39
N TYR A 94 2.27 -10.60 12.82
CA TYR A 94 1.86 -9.56 13.76
C TYR A 94 1.97 -8.16 13.16
N GLN A 95 2.47 -8.03 11.93
CA GLN A 95 2.60 -6.78 11.18
C GLN A 95 1.74 -6.85 9.93
N PHE A 96 1.00 -5.79 9.68
CA PHE A 96 0.05 -5.65 8.58
C PHE A 96 0.25 -4.31 7.90
N TYR A 97 -0.06 -4.26 6.61
CA TYR A 97 0.21 -3.11 5.76
C TYR A 97 -1.07 -2.67 5.07
N ALA A 98 -1.31 -1.37 5.06
CA ALA A 98 -2.41 -0.72 4.36
C ALA A 98 -1.87 0.46 3.54
N VAL A 99 -2.56 0.82 2.46
CA VAL A 99 -2.26 2.10 1.77
C VAL A 99 -2.73 3.25 2.66
N THR A 100 -1.92 4.28 2.79
CA THR A 100 -2.29 5.48 3.56
C THR A 100 -3.39 6.26 2.85
N THR A 101 -4.19 7.04 3.60
CA THR A 101 -5.24 7.88 3.01
C THR A 101 -4.70 8.83 1.95
N ALA A 102 -3.56 9.49 2.22
CA ALA A 102 -2.93 10.41 1.26
C ALA A 102 -2.49 9.70 -0.04
N ALA A 103 -1.94 8.49 0.07
CA ALA A 103 -1.58 7.70 -1.10
C ALA A 103 -2.79 7.18 -1.86
N ARG A 104 -3.88 6.82 -1.17
CA ARG A 104 -5.15 6.43 -1.80
C ARG A 104 -5.73 7.57 -2.63
N GLU A 105 -5.83 8.77 -2.06
CA GLU A 105 -6.28 9.98 -2.76
C GLU A 105 -5.41 10.27 -3.99
N LEU A 106 -4.08 10.14 -3.85
CA LEU A 106 -3.15 10.31 -4.95
C LEU A 106 -3.39 9.27 -6.06
N PHE A 107 -3.57 8.01 -5.71
CA PHE A 107 -3.83 6.94 -6.68
C PHE A 107 -5.16 7.14 -7.40
N ASP A 108 -6.22 7.53 -6.69
CA ASP A 108 -7.53 7.82 -7.27
C ASP A 108 -7.45 9.01 -8.25
N HIS A 109 -6.70 10.06 -7.92
CA HIS A 109 -6.51 11.20 -8.81
C HIS A 109 -5.79 10.84 -10.13
N ASN A 110 -4.96 9.79 -10.12
CA ASN A 110 -4.15 9.37 -11.26
C ASN A 110 -4.66 8.08 -11.93
N ASP A 111 -5.87 7.61 -11.57
CA ASP A 111 -6.44 6.35 -12.04
C ASP A 111 -5.53 5.12 -11.79
N LEU A 112 -4.74 5.18 -10.72
CA LEU A 112 -3.84 4.11 -10.30
C LEU A 112 -4.53 3.20 -9.27
N PHE A 113 -4.21 1.92 -9.36
CA PHE A 113 -4.69 0.89 -8.43
C PHE A 113 -6.20 0.96 -8.13
N PRO A 114 -7.08 0.83 -9.13
CA PRO A 114 -8.54 0.86 -8.91
C PRO A 114 -8.97 -0.27 -7.97
N VAL A 115 -9.52 0.12 -6.81
CA VAL A 115 -9.81 -0.78 -5.68
C VAL A 115 -10.66 -1.98 -6.12
N ASP A 116 -11.76 -1.74 -6.83
CA ASP A 116 -12.66 -2.81 -7.25
C ASP A 116 -12.02 -3.80 -8.21
N ALA A 117 -11.10 -3.35 -9.06
CA ALA A 117 -10.41 -4.23 -9.99
C ALA A 117 -9.46 -5.16 -9.23
N TRP A 118 -8.64 -4.59 -8.34
CA TRP A 118 -7.66 -5.37 -7.58
C TRP A 118 -8.30 -6.26 -6.53
N GLN A 119 -9.42 -5.86 -5.91
CA GLN A 119 -10.18 -6.75 -5.05
C GLN A 119 -10.72 -7.97 -5.79
N ARG A 120 -11.17 -7.81 -7.04
CA ARG A 120 -11.60 -8.95 -7.86
C ARG A 120 -10.44 -9.88 -8.18
N GLN A 121 -9.28 -9.34 -8.55
CA GLN A 121 -8.09 -10.14 -8.82
C GLN A 121 -7.63 -10.90 -7.57
N TYR A 122 -7.52 -10.21 -6.44
CA TYR A 122 -7.14 -10.78 -5.15
C TYR A 122 -8.04 -11.95 -4.73
N ARG A 123 -9.36 -11.82 -4.93
CA ARG A 123 -10.33 -12.89 -4.62
C ARG A 123 -10.27 -14.07 -5.60
N ALA A 124 -9.77 -13.86 -6.82
CA ALA A 124 -9.69 -14.88 -7.84
C ALA A 124 -8.48 -15.82 -7.65
N VAL A 125 -7.46 -15.39 -6.90
CA VAL A 125 -6.30 -16.23 -6.58
C VAL A 125 -6.72 -17.38 -5.67
N GLU A 126 -6.38 -18.61 -6.09
CA GLU A 126 -6.52 -19.80 -5.23
C GLU A 126 -5.49 -19.73 -4.11
N LYS A 127 -5.95 -19.78 -2.86
CA LYS A 127 -5.08 -19.64 -1.69
C LYS A 127 -4.99 -20.97 -0.96
N PRO A 128 -3.80 -21.43 -0.54
CA PRO A 128 -3.66 -22.63 0.25
C PRO A 128 -4.28 -22.43 1.65
N PRO A 129 -4.59 -23.51 2.37
CA PRO A 129 -5.20 -23.44 3.70
C PRO A 129 -4.45 -22.49 4.66
N ARG A 130 -3.11 -22.49 4.61
CA ARG A 130 -2.28 -21.63 5.43
C ARG A 130 -2.56 -20.13 5.22
N ILE A 131 -2.70 -19.70 3.96
CA ILE A 131 -2.97 -18.29 3.65
C ILE A 131 -4.41 -17.93 4.03
N GLN A 132 -5.37 -18.84 3.84
CA GLN A 132 -6.74 -18.64 4.30
C GLN A 132 -6.83 -18.49 5.83
N GLU A 133 -6.08 -19.31 6.57
CA GLU A 133 -5.99 -19.20 8.03
C GLU A 133 -5.47 -17.82 8.46
N VAL A 134 -4.37 -17.36 7.86
CA VAL A 134 -3.83 -16.01 8.07
C VAL A 134 -4.87 -14.94 7.72
N GLU A 135 -5.61 -15.12 6.63
CA GLU A 135 -6.63 -14.17 6.17
C GLU A 135 -7.73 -13.92 7.21
N THR A 136 -8.14 -14.98 7.90
CA THR A 136 -9.26 -15.00 8.87
C THR A 136 -8.89 -14.57 10.28
N MET A 137 -7.62 -14.27 10.54
CA MET A 137 -7.17 -13.83 11.85
C MET A 137 -7.71 -12.46 12.25
N SER A 138 -7.70 -12.19 13.56
CA SER A 138 -7.89 -10.83 14.08
C SER A 138 -6.75 -9.92 13.60
N ARG A 139 -7.12 -8.73 13.13
CA ARG A 139 -6.18 -7.69 12.67
C ARG A 139 -6.36 -6.42 13.51
N PRO A 140 -5.32 -5.56 13.62
CA PRO A 140 -5.43 -4.29 14.32
C PRO A 140 -6.54 -3.40 13.72
N PRO A 141 -7.16 -2.52 14.53
CA PRO A 141 -8.02 -1.47 13.99
C PRO A 141 -7.18 -0.51 13.12
N GLY A 142 -7.64 -0.23 11.90
CA GLY A 142 -6.93 0.68 10.98
C GLY A 142 -7.09 0.38 9.49
N GLY A 143 -7.75 -0.73 9.11
CA GLY A 143 -7.75 -1.19 7.72
C GLY A 143 -8.59 -0.39 6.72
N ARG A 144 -9.73 0.19 7.12
CA ARG A 144 -10.56 1.09 6.29
C ARG A 144 -11.47 1.91 7.20
N GLU A 145 -11.27 3.22 7.30
CA GLU A 145 -12.37 4.12 7.67
C GLU A 145 -13.25 4.26 6.43
N THR A 146 -14.48 3.75 6.53
CA THR A 146 -15.53 3.82 5.50
C THR A 146 -16.05 5.22 5.32
#